data_AF-A0A183B8T1-F1
#
_entry.id   AF-A0A183B8T1-F1
#
_cell.length_a   1.000
_cell.length_b   1.000
_cell.length_c   1.000
_cell.angle_alpha   90.00
_cell.angle_beta   90.00
_cell.angle_gamma   90.00
#
_symmetry.space_group_name_H-M   'P 1'
#
loop_
_entity.id
_entity.type
_entity.pdbx_description
1 polymer ?
#
loop_
_entity_poly.entity_id
_entity_poly.type
_entity_poly.pdbx_seq_one_letter_code
_entity_poly.pdbx_strand_id
1 'polypeptide(L)' 'MESIVADLLMEHFENSDLLSRAQHGFRQTGTCTTNLLLAGDEWTKAVDKGDPVDVVYLNLSKERVRSGKPRNNAT' A
#
# COMPACT_ATOMS: atom_id res chain seq x y z
N MET A 1 -1.65 -23.61 3.97
CA MET A 1 -1.44 -23.02 5.31
C MET A 1 -1.30 -21.51 5.21
N GLU A 2 -0.40 -21.01 4.36
CA GLU A 2 -0.19 -19.57 4.17
C GLU A 2 -1.44 -18.80 3.74
N SER A 3 -2.23 -19.33 2.78
CA SER A 3 -3.48 -18.68 2.36
C SER A 3 -4.49 -18.54 3.49
N ILE A 4 -4.66 -19.58 4.31
CA ILE A 4 -5.57 -19.57 5.46
C ILE A 4 -5.15 -18.50 6.48
N VAL A 5 -3.85 -18.37 6.74
CA VAL A 5 -3.34 -17.33 7.64
C VAL A 5 -3.54 -15.94 7.04
N ALA A 6 -3.31 -15.77 5.74
CA ALA A 6 -3.54 -14.50 5.05
C ALA A 6 -5.02 -14.10 5.09
N ASP A 7 -5.94 -15.05 4.85
CA ASP A 7 -7.38 -14.80 4.88
C ASP A 7 -7.85 -14.38 6.27
N LEU A 8 -7.38 -15.07 7.33
CA LEU A 8 -7.69 -14.71 8.72
C LEU A 8 -7.15 -13.33 9.12
N LEU A 9 -5.94 -12.97 8.65
CA LEU A 9 -5.37 -11.65 8.91
C LEU A 9 -6.16 -10.55 8.20
N MET A 10 -6.53 -10.79 6.94
CA MET A 10 -7.35 -9.85 6.17
C MET A 10 -8.72 -9.64 6.81
N GLU A 11 -9.38 -10.71 7.25
CA GLU A 11 -10.64 -10.64 7.98
C GLU A 11 -10.48 -9.81 9.27
N HIS A 12 -9.42 -10.04 10.04
CA HIS A 12 -9.15 -9.26 11.24
C HIS A 12 -8.91 -7.78 10.96
N PHE A 13 -8.15 -7.45 9.92
CA PHE A 13 -7.86 -6.07 9.52
C PHE A 13 -9.11 -5.31 9.08
N GLU A 14 -9.99 -5.96 8.32
CA GLU A 14 -11.25 -5.40 7.86
C GLU A 14 -12.26 -5.23 9.01
N ASN A 15 -12.41 -6.24 9.88
CA ASN A 15 -13.36 -6.20 10.99
C ASN A 15 -12.96 -5.25 12.12
N SER A 16 -11.66 -4.97 12.26
CA SER A 16 -11.12 -4.12 13.32
C SER A 16 -10.86 -2.67 12.88
N ASP A 17 -11.23 -2.31 11.64
CA ASP A 17 -10.99 -0.99 11.01
C ASP A 17 -9.53 -0.52 11.15
N LEU A 18 -8.58 -1.46 11.06
CA LEU A 18 -7.15 -1.17 11.24
C LEU A 18 -6.51 -0.53 10.00
N LEU A 19 -7.17 -0.66 8.85
CA LEU A 19 -6.73 -0.08 7.59
C LEU A 19 -7.48 1.21 7.33
N SER A 20 -6.74 2.26 6.94
CA SER A 20 -7.36 3.51 6.49
C SER A 20 -8.35 3.25 5.35
N ARG A 21 -9.46 3.99 5.32
CA ARG A 21 -10.43 3.95 4.21
C ARG A 21 -9.83 4.36 2.88
N ALA A 22 -8.79 5.21 2.89
CA ALA A 22 -8.06 5.60 1.68
C ALA A 22 -7.00 4.54 1.26
N GLN A 23 -6.72 3.54 2.10
CA GLN A 23 -5.76 2.51 1.76
C GLN A 23 -6.37 1.53 0.76
N HIS A 24 -5.83 1.52 -0.46
CA HIS A 24 -6.28 0.58 -1.50
C HIS A 24 -5.41 -0.68 -1.59
N GLY A 25 -4.16 -0.62 -1.13
CA GLY A 25 -3.28 -1.79 -1.06
C GLY A 25 -3.69 -2.73 0.08
N PHE A 26 -3.49 -4.03 -0.12
CA PHE A 26 -3.84 -5.06 0.87
C PHE A 26 -5.33 -5.06 1.26
N ARG A 27 -6.24 -4.79 0.31
CA ARG A 27 -7.68 -4.94 0.47
C ARG A 27 -8.25 -5.76 -0.68
N GLN A 28 -9.34 -6.47 -0.45
CA GLN A 28 -10.03 -7.19 -1.53
C GLN A 28 -10.71 -6.25 -2.52
N THR A 29 -11.13 -5.07 -2.05
CA THR A 29 -11.93 -4.10 -2.84
C THR A 29 -11.10 -2.97 -3.44
N GLY A 30 -9.80 -2.87 -3.13
CA GLY A 30 -8.92 -1.81 -3.57
C GLY A 30 -7.96 -2.26 -4.68
N THR A 31 -8.03 -1.62 -5.84
CA THR A 31 -7.05 -1.79 -6.92
C THR A 31 -6.19 -0.55 -7.07
N CYS A 32 -5.00 -0.68 -7.66
CA CYS A 32 -4.17 0.49 -7.99
C CYS A 32 -4.92 1.46 -8.92
N THR A 33 -5.73 0.93 -9.85
CA THR A 33 -6.54 1.73 -10.77
C THR A 33 -7.60 2.55 -10.07
N THR A 34 -8.34 1.95 -9.12
CA THR A 34 -9.36 2.67 -8.35
C THR A 34 -8.75 3.76 -7.49
N ASN A 35 -7.59 3.49 -6.87
CA ASN A 35 -6.82 4.50 -6.13
C ASN A 35 -6.47 5.71 -7.02
N LEU A 36 -5.95 5.46 -8.22
CA LEU A 36 -5.55 6.54 -9.14
C LEU A 36 -6.76 7.34 -9.65
N LEU A 37 -7.87 6.66 -9.97
CA LEU A 37 -9.09 7.32 -10.43
C LEU A 37 -9.69 8.21 -9.34
N LEU A 38 -9.77 7.73 -8.10
CA LEU A 38 -10.31 8.50 -6.98
C LEU A 38 -9.42 9.70 -6.65
N ALA A 39 -8.10 9.50 -6.57
CA ALA A 39 -7.17 10.58 -6.34
C ALA A 39 -7.24 11.64 -7.46
N GLY A 40 -7.31 11.20 -8.72
CA GLY A 40 -7.45 12.09 -9.87
C GLY A 40 -8.74 12.93 -9.82
N ASP A 41 -9.88 12.30 -9.53
CA ASP A 41 -11.17 13.00 -9.39
C ASP A 41 -11.15 14.04 -8.25
N GLU A 42 -10.53 13.71 -7.10
CA GLU A 42 -10.35 14.67 -6.00
C GLU A 42 -9.44 15.84 -6.39
N TRP A 43 -8.33 15.58 -7.08
CA TRP A 43 -7.42 16.63 -7.54
C TRP A 43 -8.08 17.53 -8.58
N THR A 44 -8.81 16.96 -9.56
CA THR A 44 -9.54 17.75 -10.55
C THR A 44 -10.57 18.66 -9.88
N LYS A 45 -11.33 18.15 -8.90
CA LYS A 45 -12.28 18.97 -8.13
C LYS A 45 -11.62 20.11 -7.36
N ALA A 46 -10.43 19.89 -6.81
CA ALA A 46 -9.69 20.94 -6.10
C ALA A 46 -9.19 22.01 -7.10
N VAL A 47 -8.63 21.59 -8.24
CA VAL A 47 -8.20 22.50 -9.31
C VAL A 47 -9.36 23.33 -9.85
N ASP A 48 -10.53 22.73 -10.08
CA ASP A 48 -11.73 23.44 -10.56
C ASP A 48 -12.21 24.51 -9.58
N LYS A 49 -11.95 24.34 -8.28
CA LYS A 49 -12.26 25.35 -7.24
C LYS A 49 -11.18 26.43 -7.12
N GLY A 50 -10.04 26.25 -7.79
CA GLY A 50 -8.87 27.11 -7.65
C GLY A 50 -8.00 26.79 -6.44
N ASP A 51 -8.21 25.65 -5.79
CA ASP A 51 -7.38 25.20 -4.68
C ASP A 51 -6.04 24.65 -5.20
N PRO A 52 -4.89 24.99 -4.56
CA PRO A 52 -3.60 24.43 -4.95
C PRO A 52 -3.53 22.94 -4.60
N VAL A 53 -2.98 22.14 -5.50
CA VAL A 53 -2.78 20.69 -5.32
C VAL A 53 -1.30 20.35 -5.45
N ASP A 54 -0.74 19.79 -4.40
CA ASP A 54 0.62 19.23 -4.37
C ASP A 54 0.56 17.73 -4.03
N VAL A 55 1.33 16.90 -4.75
CA VAL A 55 1.32 15.45 -4.58
C VAL A 55 2.73 14.94 -4.27
N VAL A 56 2.88 14.20 -3.18
CA VAL A 56 4.14 13.57 -2.77
C VAL A 56 4.04 12.06 -2.94
N TYR A 57 4.87 11.49 -3.81
CA TYR A 57 4.98 10.05 -3.99
C TYR A 57 6.02 9.48 -3.02
N LEU A 58 5.56 8.57 -2.15
CA LEU A 58 6.41 7.84 -1.21
C LEU A 58 6.57 6.40 -1.68
N ASN A 59 7.79 5.89 -1.59
CA ASN A 59 8.09 4.49 -1.83
C ASN A 59 9.06 3.98 -0.78
N LEU A 60 8.85 2.76 -0.30
CA LEU A 60 9.79 2.10 0.61
C LEU A 60 10.95 1.53 -0.20
N SER A 61 12.18 1.73 0.28
CA SER A 61 13.33 1.06 -0.30
C SER A 61 13.27 -0.43 0.00
N LYS A 62 13.84 -1.26 -0.89
CA LYS A 62 13.88 -2.70 -0.68
C LYS A 62 14.86 -3.03 0.45
N GLU A 63 14.36 -3.35 1.62
CA GLU A 63 15.20 -3.87 2.70
C GLU A 63 15.40 -5.38 2.51
N ARG A 64 16.64 -5.76 2.19
CA ARG A 64 17.01 -7.16 2.06
C ARG A 64 17.16 -7.74 3.47
N VAL A 65 16.23 -8.60 3.88
CA VAL A 65 16.47 -9.53 4.98
C VAL A 65 17.75 -10.30 4.63
N ARG A 66 18.84 -10.07 5.37
CA ARG A 66 20.05 -10.88 5.26
C ARG A 66 19.69 -12.25 5.82
N SER A 67 19.15 -13.14 4.98
CA SER A 67 19.21 -14.57 5.26
C SER A 67 20.70 -14.91 5.39
N GLY A 68 21.14 -15.28 6.59
CA GLY A 68 22.54 -15.45 6.94
C GLY A 68 23.25 -16.52 6.11
N LYS A 69 23.67 -16.17 4.89
CA LYS A 69 24.72 -16.92 4.19
C LYS A 69 26.06 -16.48 4.77
N PRO A 70 26.84 -17.39 5.38
CA PRO A 70 28.18 -17.05 5.83
C PRO A 70 29.01 -16.58 4.63
N ARG A 71 29.74 -15.48 4.80
CA ARG A 71 30.81 -15.09 3.88
C ARG A 71 31.85 -16.20 3.90
N ASN A 72 31.90 -17.02 2.86
CA ASN A 72 33.10 -17.78 2.55
C ASN A 72 34.14 -16.79 2.04
N ASN A 73 35.08 -16.46 2.91
CA ASN A 73 36.38 -15.91 2.57
C ASN A 73 37.11 -16.92 1.65
N ALA A 74 37.02 -16.70 0.35
CA ALA A 74 37.96 -17.26 -0.61
C ALA A 74 39.21 -16.37 -0.63
N THR A 75 40.35 -17.03 -0.42
CA THR A 75 41.73 -16.55 -0.54
C THR A 75 41.98 -15.78 -1.83
#